data_AF-A0A848YEK4-F1
#
_entry.id   AF-A0A848YEK4-F1
#
_cell.length_a   1.000
_cell.length_b   1.000
_cell.length_c   1.000
_cell.angle_alpha   90.00
_cell.angle_beta   90.00
_cell.angle_gamma   90.00
#
_symmetry.space_group_name_H-M   'P 1'
#
loop_
_entity.id
_entity.type
_entity.pdbx_description
1 polymer ?
#
loop_
_entity_poly.entity_id
_entity_poly.type
_entity_poly.pdbx_seq_one_letter_code
_entity_poly.pdbx_strand_id
1 'polypeptide(L)'
;MTDEGGYALMIDLHSHILPGIDDGAPDLETSLEIARIAIADGIEVMACTPHITPGVYNNDVDIIESAAADLREALERRNLRLELVIGADVHITPHMGKHLVSGHWPRLAGTQYFLFEPPHHVMPPHLHRIADDLLETGLVPVLTHPERLSWID
;
A
#
# COMPACT_ATOMS: atom_id res chain seq x y z
N MET A 1 23.74 -19.33 -28.32
CA MET A 1 23.11 -19.45 -26.99
C MET A 1 22.92 -18.03 -26.53
N THR A 2 21.82 -17.43 -26.97
CA THR A 2 21.49 -16.03 -26.71
C THR A 2 21.11 -15.91 -25.25
N ASP A 3 21.83 -15.05 -24.55
CA ASP A 3 21.46 -14.48 -23.27
C ASP A 3 20.15 -13.70 -23.51
N GLU A 4 19.00 -14.37 -23.30
CA GLU A 4 17.72 -13.68 -23.23
C GLU A 4 17.68 -12.99 -21.87
N GLY A 5 18.00 -11.70 -21.87
CA GLY A 5 17.99 -10.85 -20.68
C GLY A 5 16.66 -10.97 -19.96
N GLY A 6 16.68 -11.67 -18.82
CA GLY A 6 15.55 -11.71 -17.90
C GLY A 6 15.25 -10.29 -17.49
N TYR A 7 14.04 -9.81 -17.79
CA TYR A 7 13.55 -8.56 -17.23
C TYR A 7 13.70 -8.65 -15.70
N ALA A 8 14.25 -7.60 -15.10
CA ALA A 8 14.28 -7.49 -13.66
C ALA A 8 12.83 -7.52 -13.14
N LEU A 9 12.57 -8.37 -12.15
CA LEU A 9 11.27 -8.47 -11.46
C LEU A 9 10.75 -7.06 -11.13
N MET A 10 9.59 -6.68 -11.68
CA MET A 10 8.96 -5.39 -11.38
C MET A 10 7.91 -5.57 -10.28
N ILE A 11 8.07 -4.80 -9.21
CA ILE A 11 7.20 -4.79 -8.03
C ILE A 11 6.61 -3.39 -7.88
N ASP A 12 5.29 -3.31 -7.84
CA ASP A 12 4.57 -2.09 -7.48
C ASP A 12 4.28 -2.10 -5.97
N LEU A 13 4.74 -1.07 -5.26
CA LEU A 13 4.64 -0.98 -3.79
C LEU A 13 3.47 -0.12 -3.31
N HIS A 14 2.79 0.61 -4.20
CA HIS A 14 1.69 1.51 -3.82
C HIS A 14 0.57 1.41 -4.83
N SER A 15 -0.52 0.71 -4.47
CA SER A 15 -1.72 0.65 -5.30
C SER A 15 -3.02 0.63 -4.48
N HIS A 16 -4.07 1.18 -5.08
CA HIS A 16 -5.44 1.16 -4.55
C HIS A 16 -6.31 0.18 -5.38
N ILE A 17 -5.79 -1.04 -5.56
CA ILE A 17 -6.42 -2.07 -6.39
C ILE A 17 -7.58 -2.79 -5.69
N LEU A 18 -7.64 -2.79 -4.36
CA LEU A 18 -8.63 -3.54 -3.61
C LEU A 18 -10.04 -2.93 -3.76
N PRO A 19 -11.06 -3.72 -4.12
CA PRO A 19 -12.36 -3.18 -4.51
C PRO A 19 -13.16 -2.66 -3.30
N GLY A 20 -13.59 -1.41 -3.36
CA GLY A 20 -14.63 -0.85 -2.51
C GLY A 20 -14.24 -0.56 -1.05
N ILE A 21 -12.94 -0.55 -0.74
CA ILE A 21 -12.45 -0.31 0.63
C ILE A 21 -11.79 1.06 0.83
N ASP A 22 -11.52 1.79 -0.26
CA ASP A 22 -11.08 3.18 -0.25
C ASP A 22 -11.56 3.95 -1.51
N ASP A 23 -10.84 4.99 -1.92
CA ASP A 23 -11.13 5.81 -3.11
C ASP A 23 -10.48 5.28 -4.41
N GLY A 24 -9.86 4.10 -4.39
CA GLY A 24 -9.32 3.42 -5.56
C GLY A 24 -10.38 2.72 -6.40
N ALA A 25 -10.20 1.41 -6.60
CA ALA A 25 -11.13 0.60 -7.36
C ALA A 25 -12.52 0.55 -6.68
N PRO A 26 -13.61 1.03 -7.31
CA PRO A 26 -14.93 1.02 -6.69
C PRO A 26 -15.58 -0.37 -6.68
N ASP A 27 -15.15 -1.26 -7.57
CA ASP A 27 -15.70 -2.61 -7.75
C ASP A 27 -14.66 -3.59 -8.31
N LEU A 28 -15.02 -4.87 -8.28
CA LEU A 28 -14.15 -5.96 -8.72
C LEU A 28 -13.75 -5.86 -10.19
N GLU A 29 -14.66 -5.41 -11.07
CA GLU A 29 -14.35 -5.32 -12.50
C GLU A 29 -13.30 -4.23 -12.78
N THR A 30 -13.34 -3.12 -12.03
CA THR A 30 -12.30 -2.09 -12.07
C THR A 30 -10.96 -2.63 -11.55
N SER A 31 -10.95 -3.35 -10.41
CA SER A 31 -9.73 -4.00 -9.89
C SER A 31 -9.08 -4.94 -10.90
N LEU A 32 -9.89 -5.71 -11.62
CA LEU A 32 -9.41 -6.63 -12.65
C LEU A 32 -8.83 -5.91 -13.87
N GLU A 33 -9.37 -4.75 -14.22
CA GLU A 33 -8.80 -3.92 -15.28
C GLU A 33 -7.46 -3.30 -14.87
N ILE A 34 -7.37 -2.79 -13.64
CA ILE A 34 -6.09 -2.33 -13.06
C ILE A 34 -5.06 -3.46 -13.10
N ALA A 35 -5.43 -4.68 -12.71
CA ALA A 35 -4.53 -5.83 -12.79
C ALA A 35 -4.06 -6.14 -14.21
N ARG A 36 -4.95 -6.09 -15.21
CA ARG A 36 -4.57 -6.31 -16.62
C ARG A 36 -3.57 -5.27 -17.12
N ILE A 37 -3.80 -4.00 -16.79
CA ILE A 37 -2.89 -2.91 -17.15
C ILE A 37 -1.54 -3.12 -16.47
N ALA A 38 -1.53 -3.40 -15.16
CA ALA A 38 -0.30 -3.64 -14.41
C ALA A 38 0.52 -4.81 -14.99
N ILE A 39 -0.12 -5.92 -15.32
CA ILE A 39 0.53 -7.08 -15.96
C ILE A 39 1.09 -6.70 -17.34
N ALA A 40 0.32 -5.94 -18.13
CA ALA A 40 0.78 -5.48 -19.45
C ALA A 40 1.99 -4.54 -19.37
N ASP A 41 2.11 -3.77 -18.29
CA ASP A 41 3.25 -2.91 -17.99
C ASP A 41 4.45 -3.69 -17.37
N GLY A 42 4.28 -5.00 -17.15
CA GLY A 42 5.34 -5.90 -16.68
C GLY A 42 5.40 -6.06 -15.16
N ILE A 43 4.42 -5.56 -14.40
CA ILE A 43 4.33 -5.73 -12.96
C ILE A 43 3.99 -7.20 -12.65
N GLU A 44 4.83 -7.84 -11.83
CA GLU A 44 4.65 -9.24 -11.41
C GLU A 44 4.09 -9.34 -9.99
N VAL A 45 4.47 -8.40 -9.10
CA VAL A 45 4.03 -8.33 -7.71
C VAL A 45 3.47 -6.94 -7.45
N MET A 46 2.30 -6.87 -6.79
CA MET A 46 1.67 -5.62 -6.39
C MET A 46 1.34 -5.66 -4.91
N ALA A 47 1.77 -4.64 -4.18
CA ALA A 47 1.33 -4.38 -2.82
C ALA A 47 -0.01 -3.65 -2.84
N CYS A 48 -1.03 -4.28 -2.28
CA CYS A 48 -2.31 -3.66 -2.00
C CYS A 48 -2.15 -2.72 -0.80
N THR A 49 -2.16 -1.40 -1.04
CA THR A 49 -1.93 -0.39 0.00
C THR A 49 -3.09 0.59 0.10
N PRO A 50 -4.30 0.10 0.42
CA PRO A 50 -5.44 0.98 0.55
C PRO A 50 -5.23 1.98 1.71
N HIS A 51 -5.98 3.07 1.68
CA HIS A 51 -5.88 4.06 2.74
C HIS A 51 -6.28 3.50 4.11
N ILE A 52 -5.49 3.83 5.13
CA ILE A 52 -5.92 3.82 6.53
C ILE A 52 -5.98 5.27 7.00
N THR A 53 -7.21 5.80 7.07
CA THR A 53 -7.49 7.16 7.53
C THR A 53 -8.59 7.08 8.58
N PRO A 54 -8.25 7.04 9.88
CA PRO A 54 -9.25 6.92 10.94
C PRO A 54 -10.39 7.93 10.81
N GLY A 55 -11.63 7.45 10.80
CA GLY A 55 -12.83 8.25 10.60
C GLY A 55 -13.28 8.43 9.15
N VAL A 56 -12.44 8.07 8.17
CA VAL A 56 -12.76 8.09 6.73
C VAL A 56 -12.69 6.68 6.15
N TYR A 57 -11.51 6.06 6.21
CA TYR A 57 -11.23 4.69 5.79
C TYR A 57 -10.68 3.91 6.98
N ASN A 58 -11.56 3.22 7.72
CA ASN A 58 -11.20 2.46 8.92
C ASN A 58 -10.74 1.04 8.56
N ASN A 59 -9.88 0.92 7.56
CA ASN A 59 -9.28 -0.34 7.16
C ASN A 59 -8.31 -0.85 8.24
N ASP A 60 -8.24 -2.16 8.39
CA ASP A 60 -7.27 -2.86 9.23
C ASP A 60 -6.77 -4.12 8.51
N VAL A 61 -5.85 -4.85 9.13
CA VAL A 61 -5.25 -6.05 8.53
C VAL A 61 -6.30 -7.09 8.12
N ASP A 62 -7.37 -7.26 8.88
CA ASP A 62 -8.39 -8.28 8.62
C ASP A 62 -9.23 -7.90 7.39
N ILE A 63 -9.64 -6.63 7.30
CA ILE A 63 -10.37 -6.11 6.14
C ILE A 63 -9.51 -6.20 4.87
N ILE A 64 -8.25 -5.76 4.96
CA ILE A 64 -7.33 -5.72 3.82
C ILE A 64 -6.99 -7.13 3.33
N GLU A 65 -6.67 -8.06 4.24
CA GLU A 65 -6.36 -9.45 3.87
C GLU A 65 -7.58 -10.16 3.29
N SER A 66 -8.78 -9.93 3.83
CA SER A 66 -10.02 -10.49 3.27
C SER A 66 -10.26 -10.00 1.83
N ALA A 67 -10.16 -8.69 1.59
CA ALA A 67 -10.34 -8.12 0.25
C ALA A 67 -9.25 -8.59 -0.74
N ALA A 68 -8.01 -8.73 -0.25
CA ALA A 68 -6.91 -9.26 -1.05
C ALA A 68 -7.14 -10.74 -1.40
N ALA A 69 -7.63 -11.57 -0.48
CA ALA A 69 -7.95 -12.96 -0.74
C ALA A 69 -9.05 -13.10 -1.80
N ASP A 70 -10.13 -12.31 -1.71
CA ASP A 70 -11.22 -12.30 -2.70
C ASP A 70 -10.71 -11.89 -4.10
N LEU A 71 -9.83 -10.88 -4.15
CA LEU A 71 -9.23 -10.45 -5.41
C LEU A 71 -8.27 -11.50 -5.99
N ARG A 72 -7.43 -12.14 -5.17
CA ARG A 72 -6.55 -13.24 -5.60
C ARG A 72 -7.36 -14.35 -6.27
N GLU A 73 -8.46 -14.78 -5.65
CA GLU A 73 -9.34 -15.80 -6.23
C GLU A 73 -9.95 -15.33 -7.57
N ALA A 74 -10.32 -14.06 -7.69
CA ALA A 74 -10.84 -13.49 -8.93
C ALA A 74 -9.80 -13.40 -10.06
N LEU A 75 -8.54 -13.10 -9.73
CA LEU A 75 -7.41 -13.10 -10.65
C LEU A 75 -7.13 -14.52 -11.15
N GLU A 76 -7.08 -15.50 -10.25
CA GLU A 76 -6.88 -16.92 -10.57
C GLU A 76 -7.94 -17.45 -11.53
N ARG A 77 -9.23 -17.21 -11.24
CA ARG A 77 -10.34 -17.61 -12.13
C ARG A 77 -10.24 -17.04 -13.55
N ARG A 78 -9.55 -15.92 -13.71
CA ARG A 78 -9.37 -15.21 -15.00
C ARG A 78 -7.98 -15.44 -15.61
N ASN A 79 -7.15 -16.28 -15.00
CA ASN A 79 -5.78 -16.56 -15.43
C ASN A 79 -4.91 -15.29 -15.52
N LEU A 80 -5.16 -14.31 -14.64
CA LEU A 80 -4.35 -13.10 -14.51
C LEU A 80 -3.22 -13.38 -13.51
N ARG A 81 -1.97 -13.41 -14.00
CA ARG A 81 -0.80 -13.67 -13.16
C ARG A 81 -0.28 -12.37 -12.58
N LEU A 82 -0.82 -11.97 -11.44
CA LEU A 82 -0.35 -10.86 -10.62
C LEU A 82 -0.31 -11.35 -9.17
N GLU A 83 0.87 -11.39 -8.56
CA GLU A 83 1.01 -11.72 -7.16
C GLU A 83 0.59 -10.52 -6.30
N LEU A 84 -0.29 -10.75 -5.32
CA LEU A 84 -0.75 -9.71 -4.40
C LEU A 84 -0.18 -9.92 -3.00
N VAL A 85 0.57 -8.93 -2.52
CA VAL A 85 0.96 -8.79 -1.11
C VAL A 85 0.17 -7.64 -0.48
N ILE A 86 0.05 -7.62 0.85
CA ILE A 86 -0.68 -6.55 1.54
C ILE A 86 0.25 -5.51 2.16
N GLY A 87 -0.28 -4.31 2.33
CA GLY A 87 0.25 -3.21 3.09
C GLY A 87 -0.88 -2.21 3.35
N ALA A 88 -0.55 -0.97 3.66
CA ALA A 88 -1.51 0.11 3.79
C ALA A 88 -0.81 1.44 3.55
N ASP A 89 -1.52 2.40 2.93
CA ASP A 89 -1.11 3.79 2.91
C ASP A 89 -1.69 4.50 4.14
N VAL A 90 -0.86 4.67 5.16
CA VAL A 90 -1.32 5.06 6.49
C VAL A 90 -1.23 6.57 6.64
N HIS A 91 -2.39 7.22 6.84
CA HIS A 91 -2.44 8.63 7.15
C HIS A 91 -1.79 8.91 8.52
N ILE A 92 -0.98 9.96 8.60
CA ILE A 92 -0.27 10.31 9.83
C ILE A 92 -1.21 10.48 11.03
N THR A 93 -0.91 9.79 12.14
CA THR A 93 -1.60 9.96 13.43
C THR A 93 -0.62 9.81 14.60
N PRO A 94 -0.84 10.48 15.75
CA PRO A 94 0.07 10.41 16.90
C PRO A 94 0.30 9.02 17.52
N HIS A 95 -0.51 8.02 17.17
CA HIS A 95 -0.48 6.69 17.80
C HIS A 95 -0.32 5.53 16.80
N MET A 96 -0.04 5.84 15.53
CA MET A 96 0.11 4.82 14.48
C MET A 96 1.15 3.75 14.79
N GLY A 97 2.25 4.12 15.46
CA GLY A 97 3.32 3.18 15.81
C GLY A 97 2.82 1.97 16.60
N LYS A 98 1.84 2.16 17.50
CA LYS A 98 1.26 1.04 18.27
C LYS A 98 0.49 0.06 17.38
N HIS A 99 -0.24 0.57 16.40
CA HIS A 99 -1.02 -0.25 15.47
C HIS A 99 -0.13 -1.00 14.48
N LEU A 100 0.95 -0.37 14.01
CA LEU A 100 1.93 -0.99 13.14
C LEU A 100 2.75 -2.07 13.86
N VAL A 101 3.18 -1.81 15.11
CA VAL A 101 3.93 -2.78 15.92
C VAL A 101 3.07 -3.98 16.33
N SER A 102 1.79 -3.77 16.63
CA SER A 102 0.88 -4.88 16.95
C SER A 102 0.44 -5.69 15.74
N GLY A 103 0.69 -5.20 14.52
CA GLY A 103 0.20 -5.79 13.27
C GLY A 103 -1.29 -5.53 12.99
N HIS A 104 -1.95 -4.67 13.78
CA HIS A 104 -3.34 -4.28 13.51
C HIS A 104 -3.44 -3.48 12.20
N TRP A 105 -2.44 -2.65 11.90
CA TRP A 105 -2.27 -2.04 10.58
C TRP A 105 -1.14 -2.75 9.84
N PRO A 106 -1.39 -3.24 8.60
CA PRO A 106 -0.40 -4.03 7.89
C PRO A 106 0.77 -3.17 7.42
N ARG A 107 1.94 -3.78 7.43
CA ARG A 107 3.18 -3.28 6.83
C ARG A 107 3.36 -3.94 5.47
N LEU A 108 4.16 -3.33 4.59
CA LEU A 108 4.41 -3.87 3.24
C LEU A 108 4.95 -5.30 3.33
N ALA A 109 4.16 -6.27 2.87
CA ALA A 109 4.45 -7.70 2.91
C ALA A 109 4.92 -8.21 4.30
N GLY A 110 4.43 -7.60 5.39
CA GLY A 110 4.83 -7.94 6.76
C GLY A 110 6.27 -7.56 7.12
N THR A 111 6.99 -6.84 6.26
CA THR A 111 8.36 -6.37 6.49
C THR A 111 8.38 -5.20 7.49
N GLN A 112 9.57 -4.63 7.74
CA GLN A 112 9.70 -3.41 8.54
C GLN A 112 9.22 -2.13 7.81
N TYR A 113 8.98 -2.19 6.50
CA TYR A 113 8.60 -1.02 5.70
C TYR A 113 7.09 -0.82 5.71
N PHE A 114 6.65 0.44 5.78
CA PHE A 114 5.24 0.81 5.66
C PHE A 114 5.10 2.14 4.93
N LEU A 115 3.97 2.33 4.24
CA LEU A 115 3.68 3.58 3.57
C LEU A 115 3.06 4.60 4.53
N PHE A 116 3.49 5.84 4.37
CA PHE A 116 3.21 6.92 5.29
C PHE A 116 2.77 8.17 4.50
N GLU A 117 1.51 8.59 4.69
CA GLU A 117 0.90 9.73 4.02
C GLU A 117 0.64 10.90 4.98
N PRO A 118 1.37 12.03 4.84
CA PRO A 118 1.03 13.30 5.45
C PRO A 118 -0.08 14.06 4.69
N PRO A 119 -0.76 15.04 5.33
CA PRO A 119 -1.58 16.01 4.64
C PRO A 119 -0.78 16.81 3.60
N HIS A 120 -1.33 16.95 2.40
CA HIS A 120 -0.62 17.54 1.27
C HIS A 120 -0.33 19.04 1.43
N HIS A 121 -1.19 19.76 2.15
CA HIS A 121 -1.14 21.23 2.19
C HIS A 121 -0.65 21.83 3.51
N VAL A 122 -0.57 21.02 4.56
CA VAL A 122 -0.20 21.48 5.89
C VAL A 122 0.80 20.51 6.48
N MET A 123 1.99 21.02 6.84
CA MET A 123 2.96 20.23 7.57
C MET A 123 2.37 19.82 8.94
N PRO A 124 2.30 18.51 9.26
CA PRO A 124 1.85 18.06 10.56
C PRO A 124 2.68 18.68 11.68
N PRO A 125 2.04 19.21 12.74
CA PRO A 125 2.76 19.61 13.94
C PRO A 125 3.59 18.44 14.46
N HIS A 126 4.84 18.71 14.81
CA HIS A 126 5.76 17.70 15.36
C HIS A 126 6.03 16.48 14.45
N LEU A 127 5.91 16.63 13.12
CA LEU A 127 6.24 15.58 12.16
C LEU A 127 7.58 14.89 12.45
N HIS A 128 8.62 15.67 12.78
CA HIS A 128 9.94 15.15 13.17
C HIS A 128 9.87 14.21 14.38
N ARG A 129 9.10 14.55 15.42
CA ARG A 129 8.97 13.69 16.62
C ARG A 129 8.22 12.41 16.29
N ILE A 130 7.16 12.51 15.49
CA ILE A 130 6.42 11.34 15.03
C ILE A 130 7.34 10.41 14.24
N ALA A 131 8.18 10.97 13.36
CA ALA A 131 9.15 10.21 12.61
C ALA A 131 10.23 9.57 13.51
N ASP A 132 10.77 10.30 14.48
CA ASP A 132 11.74 9.79 15.45
C ASP A 132 11.15 8.63 16.27
N ASP A 133 9.95 8.82 16.84
CA ASP A 133 9.22 7.80 17.60
C ASP A 133 8.96 6.53 16.76
N LEU A 134 8.66 6.70 15.46
CA LEU A 134 8.46 5.59 14.53
C LEU A 134 9.76 4.84 14.25
N LEU A 135 10.87 5.55 14.02
CA LEU A 135 12.17 4.93 13.78
C LEU A 135 12.68 4.14 15.00
N GLU A 136 12.39 4.61 16.22
CA GLU A 136 12.72 3.90 17.46
C GLU A 136 12.01 2.54 17.61
N THR A 137 10.89 2.32 16.92
CA THR A 137 10.21 1.01 16.90
C THR A 137 10.91 -0.05 16.03
N GLY A 138 11.94 0.34 15.26
CA GLY A 138 12.57 -0.51 14.25
C GLY A 138 11.79 -0.62 12.94
N LEU A 139 10.71 0.16 12.81
CA LEU A 139 9.96 0.32 11.55
C LEU A 139 10.64 1.35 10.66
N VAL A 140 10.46 1.20 9.34
CA VAL A 140 11.02 2.10 8.33
C VAL A 140 9.88 2.76 7.56
N PRO A 141 9.57 4.04 7.83
CA PRO A 141 8.55 4.77 7.08
C PRO A 141 9.01 5.04 5.65
N VAL A 142 8.10 4.83 4.70
CA VAL A 142 8.26 5.22 3.29
C VAL A 142 7.25 6.33 3.01
N LEU A 143 7.75 7.54 2.79
CA LEU A 143 6.92 8.70 2.52
C LEU A 143 6.23 8.56 1.16
N THR A 144 4.91 8.58 1.14
CA THR A 144 4.15 8.50 -0.12
C THR A 144 4.09 9.84 -0.81
N HIS A 145 4.25 9.81 -2.13
CA HIS A 145 4.12 10.93 -3.07
C HIS A 145 4.59 12.30 -2.51
N PRO A 146 5.88 12.43 -2.14
CA PRO A 146 6.43 13.66 -1.57
C PRO A 146 6.25 14.88 -2.48
N GLU A 147 6.17 14.68 -3.80
CA GLU A 147 5.90 15.72 -4.80
C GLU A 147 4.53 16.39 -4.63
N ARG A 148 3.60 15.77 -3.89
CA ARG A 148 2.28 16.35 -3.57
C ARG A 148 2.32 17.25 -2.33
N LEU A 149 3.41 17.28 -1.57
CA LEU A 149 3.51 18.01 -0.31
C LEU A 149 3.94 19.47 -0.57
N SER A 150 2.98 20.40 -0.52
CA SER A 150 3.22 21.82 -0.85
C SER A 150 4.04 22.59 0.20
N TRP A 151 4.48 21.92 1.26
CA TRP A 151 5.27 22.48 2.36
C TRP A 151 6.69 21.91 2.41
N ILE A 152 7.06 21.06 1.44
CA ILE A 152 8.45 20.63 1.21
C ILE A 152 9.02 21.55 0.12
N ASP A 153 10.13 22.22 0.45
CA ASP A 153 10.89 23.11 -0.44
C ASP A 153 12.09 22.40 -1.07
#